data_AF-A0A7W4DY74-F1
#
_entry.id   AF-A0A7W4DY74-F1
#
_cell.length_a   1.000
_cell.length_b   1.000
_cell.length_c   1.000
_cell.angle_alpha   90.00
_cell.angle_beta   90.00
_cell.angle_gamma   90.00
#
_symmetry.space_group_name_H-M   'P 1'
#
loop_
_entity.id
_entity.type
_entity.pdbx_description
1 polymer ?
#
loop_
_entity_poly.entity_id
_entity_poly.type
_entity_poly.pdbx_seq_one_letter_code
_entity_poly.pdbx_strand_id
1 'polypeptide(L)'
;MEYILMIVAGVFVNNIVLSQFLGICPFLGVSKRLSTSLGMAGAVLFVMTIATIATWLVQACVLEPLGVGFLQTLSFILIIAALVQMVEIILKKVSPSLYQALGIFLPLITTNCAVLGVAVLVVQKHYGLLEGVVYTIANSLGFGVALVIFAGLREALDLNSVPKAMKGAPIALLTAGILALAFMGFQGIA
;
A
#
# COMPACT_ATOMS: atom_id res chain seq x y z
N MET A 1 -16.45 -17.47 9.25
CA MET A 1 -16.75 -17.18 7.83
C MET A 1 -16.59 -15.70 7.49
N GLU A 2 -16.88 -14.75 8.41
CA GLU A 2 -16.65 -13.31 8.18
C GLU A 2 -15.19 -12.93 7.90
N TYR A 3 -14.21 -13.48 8.62
CA TYR A 3 -12.79 -13.14 8.41
C TYR A 3 -12.24 -13.59 7.04
N ILE A 4 -12.66 -14.76 6.54
CA ILE A 4 -12.23 -15.26 5.23
C ILE A 4 -12.86 -14.41 4.12
N LEU A 5 -14.11 -14.00 4.30
CA LEU A 5 -14.81 -13.12 3.36
C LEU A 5 -14.20 -11.70 3.38
N MET A 6 -13.78 -11.18 4.54
CA MET A 6 -13.00 -9.94 4.64
C MET A 6 -11.64 -10.04 3.93
N ILE A 7 -10.94 -11.18 4.04
CA ILE A 7 -9.64 -11.37 3.37
C ILE A 7 -9.84 -11.44 1.86
N VAL A 8 -10.80 -12.22 1.37
CA VAL A 8 -11.09 -12.33 -0.07
C VAL A 8 -11.62 -11.01 -0.63
N ALA A 9 -12.52 -10.34 0.09
CA ALA A 9 -13.03 -9.03 -0.30
C ALA A 9 -11.95 -7.95 -0.25
N GLY A 10 -11.08 -7.92 0.76
CA GLY A 10 -10.00 -6.94 0.87
C GLY A 10 -8.89 -7.13 -0.18
N VAL A 11 -8.59 -8.37 -0.56
CA VAL A 11 -7.55 -8.66 -1.56
C VAL A 11 -8.07 -8.44 -3.00
N PHE A 12 -9.31 -8.86 -3.31
CA PHE A 12 -9.82 -8.86 -4.68
C PHE A 12 -10.94 -7.86 -4.98
N VAL A 13 -11.85 -7.60 -4.05
CA VAL A 13 -13.08 -6.81 -4.34
C VAL A 13 -12.93 -5.32 -3.97
N ASN A 14 -12.34 -5.02 -2.81
CA ASN A 14 -12.07 -3.68 -2.28
C ASN A 14 -10.59 -3.33 -2.37
N ASN A 15 -9.93 -3.71 -3.47
CA ASN A 15 -8.51 -3.43 -3.64
C ASN A 15 -8.28 -1.90 -3.68
N ILE A 16 -7.63 -1.37 -2.65
CA ILE A 16 -7.41 0.07 -2.45
C ILE A 16 -6.64 0.73 -3.60
N VAL A 17 -5.82 -0.04 -4.31
CA VAL A 17 -5.03 0.48 -5.44
C VAL A 17 -5.86 0.63 -6.70
N LEU A 18 -6.71 -0.34 -7.00
CA LEU A 18 -7.41 -0.45 -8.29
C LEU A 18 -8.86 0.04 -8.22
N SER A 19 -9.49 -0.01 -7.04
CA SER A 19 -10.85 0.46 -6.80
C SER A 19 -10.91 1.84 -6.15
N GLN A 20 -9.92 2.21 -5.33
CA GLN A 20 -9.88 3.49 -4.64
C GLN A 20 -8.76 4.42 -5.11
N PHE A 21 -7.90 3.96 -6.04
CA PHE A 21 -6.79 4.74 -6.63
C PHE A 21 -5.79 5.29 -5.59
N LEU A 22 -5.61 4.59 -4.48
CA LEU A 22 -4.64 4.93 -3.44
C LEU A 22 -3.31 4.17 -3.67
N GLY A 23 -2.18 4.83 -3.41
CA GLY A 23 -0.85 4.22 -3.52
C GLY A 23 -0.20 4.29 -4.91
N ILE A 24 -0.68 5.17 -5.80
CA ILE A 24 -0.17 5.29 -7.18
C ILE A 24 1.31 5.73 -7.22
N CYS A 25 1.76 6.54 -6.24
CA CYS A 25 3.11 7.10 -6.22
C CYS A 25 4.23 6.04 -6.24
N PRO A 26 4.28 5.07 -5.31
CA PRO A 26 5.23 3.97 -5.41
C PRO A 26 4.89 2.96 -6.51
N PHE A 27 3.60 2.85 -6.86
CA PHE A 27 3.15 1.94 -7.91
C PHE A 27 3.77 2.28 -9.27
N LEU A 28 3.85 3.57 -9.63
CA LEU A 28 4.52 4.01 -10.85
C LEU A 28 6.05 4.09 -10.72
N GLY A 29 6.55 4.37 -9.51
CA GLY A 29 7.97 4.60 -9.24
C GLY A 29 8.83 3.33 -9.19
N VAL A 30 8.32 2.25 -8.58
CA VAL A 30 9.14 1.05 -8.24
C VAL A 30 8.84 -0.17 -9.14
N SER A 31 7.83 -0.07 -10.01
CA SER A 31 7.37 -1.14 -10.91
C SER A 31 8.23 -1.41 -12.14
N LYS A 32 9.46 -0.89 -12.21
CA LYS A 32 10.36 -1.18 -13.35
C LYS A 32 11.00 -2.55 -13.27
N ARG A 33 11.17 -3.10 -12.06
CA ARG A 33 11.74 -4.43 -11.85
C ARG A 33 10.89 -5.21 -10.88
N LEU A 34 10.78 -6.52 -11.13
CA LEU A 34 9.97 -7.40 -10.30
C LEU A 34 10.61 -7.59 -8.91
N SER A 35 11.94 -7.69 -8.83
CA SER A 35 12.69 -7.83 -7.58
C SER A 35 12.54 -6.63 -6.64
N THR A 36 12.55 -5.40 -7.18
CA THR A 36 12.35 -4.18 -6.38
C THR A 36 10.91 -4.02 -5.92
N SER A 37 9.96 -4.42 -6.77
CA SER A 37 8.53 -4.39 -6.48
C SER A 37 8.16 -5.34 -5.35
N LEU A 38 8.73 -6.55 -5.33
CA LEU A 38 8.51 -7.52 -4.26
C LEU A 38 9.01 -7.01 -2.90
N GLY A 39 10.21 -6.41 -2.89
CA GLY A 39 10.78 -5.78 -1.68
C GLY A 39 9.92 -4.63 -1.17
N MET A 40 9.37 -3.81 -2.07
CA MET A 40 8.50 -2.69 -1.72
C MET A 40 7.16 -3.17 -1.16
N ALA A 41 6.55 -4.19 -1.77
CA ALA A 41 5.31 -4.77 -1.28
C ALA A 41 5.46 -5.33 0.14
N GLY A 42 6.56 -6.04 0.43
CA GLY A 42 6.86 -6.54 1.76
C GLY A 42 7.09 -5.43 2.79
N ALA A 43 7.84 -4.39 2.43
CA ALA A 43 8.09 -3.24 3.30
C ALA A 43 6.80 -2.49 3.64
N VAL A 44 5.95 -2.24 2.63
CA VAL A 44 4.64 -1.60 2.83
C VAL A 44 3.77 -2.46 3.74
N LEU A 45 3.66 -3.77 3.51
CA LEU A 45 2.87 -4.66 4.37
C LEU A 45 3.30 -4.60 5.83
N PHE A 46 4.61 -4.62 6.09
CA PHE A 46 5.15 -4.53 7.44
C PHE A 46 4.81 -3.19 8.11
N VAL A 47 5.08 -2.07 7.43
CA VAL A 47 4.81 -0.72 7.94
C VAL A 47 3.31 -0.51 8.15
N MET A 48 2.47 -0.91 7.20
CA MET A 48 1.01 -0.69 7.27
C MET A 48 0.39 -1.46 8.45
N THR A 49 0.84 -2.69 8.68
CA THR A 49 0.36 -3.52 9.79
C THR A 49 0.69 -2.90 11.14
N ILE A 50 1.95 -2.51 11.36
CA ILE A 50 2.37 -1.88 12.62
C ILE A 50 1.72 -0.51 12.80
N ALA A 51 1.63 0.28 11.73
CA ALA A 51 0.95 1.57 11.75
C ALA A 51 -0.51 1.43 12.14
N THR A 52 -1.22 0.40 11.64
CA THR A 52 -2.62 0.16 12.02
C THR A 52 -2.76 -0.14 13.51
N ILE A 53 -1.89 -0.97 14.07
CA ILE A 53 -1.91 -1.29 15.51
C ILE A 53 -1.67 -0.02 16.33
N ALA A 54 -0.63 0.75 15.98
CA ALA A 54 -0.27 1.97 16.70
C ALA A 54 -1.34 3.06 16.60
N THR A 55 -1.89 3.28 15.39
CA THR A 55 -2.95 4.28 15.17
C THR A 55 -4.26 3.89 15.83
N TRP A 56 -4.62 2.60 15.85
CA TRP A 56 -5.79 2.10 16.57
C TRP A 56 -5.67 2.32 18.08
N LEU A 57 -4.51 2.01 18.67
CA LEU A 57 -4.25 2.26 20.09
C LEU A 57 -4.33 3.75 20.45
N VAL A 58 -3.74 4.60 19.61
CA VAL A 58 -3.79 6.05 19.83
C VAL A 58 -5.21 6.59 19.66
N GLN A 59 -5.98 6.07 18.71
CA GLN A 59 -7.38 6.45 18.53
C GLN A 59 -8.22 6.11 19.77
N ALA A 60 -8.19 4.85 20.20
CA ALA A 60 -9.02 4.34 21.29
C ALA A 60 -8.56 4.84 22.67
N CYS A 61 -7.25 4.93 22.92
CA CYS A 61 -6.73 5.32 24.23
C CYS A 61 -6.52 6.82 24.41
N VAL A 62 -6.39 7.60 23.33
CA VAL A 62 -6.05 9.03 23.42
C VAL A 62 -7.09 9.91 22.75
N LEU A 63 -7.42 9.70 21.48
CA LEU A 63 -8.26 10.65 20.75
C LEU A 63 -9.73 10.59 21.19
N GLU A 64 -10.28 9.39 21.40
CA GLU A 64 -11.65 9.21 21.88
C GLU A 64 -11.85 9.74 23.30
N PRO A 65 -11.00 9.41 24.30
CA PRO A 65 -11.19 9.90 25.67
C PRO A 65 -10.99 11.41 25.82
N LEU A 66 -10.09 12.01 25.03
CA LEU A 66 -9.86 13.45 25.05
C LEU A 66 -10.81 14.25 24.14
N GLY A 67 -11.65 13.58 23.33
CA GLY A 67 -12.59 14.24 22.42
C GLY A 67 -11.93 15.03 21.28
N VAL A 68 -10.67 14.73 20.95
CA VAL A 68 -9.84 15.48 19.99
C VAL A 68 -9.75 14.80 18.62
N GLY A 69 -10.90 14.36 18.10
CA GLY A 69 -10.99 13.67 16.81
C GLY A 69 -10.48 14.49 15.61
N PHE A 70 -10.48 15.82 15.70
CA PHE A 70 -9.97 16.69 14.62
C PHE A 70 -8.45 16.55 14.38
N LEU A 71 -7.68 16.07 15.36
CA LEU A 71 -6.24 15.84 15.22
C LEU A 71 -5.88 14.48 14.61
N GLN A 72 -6.86 13.62 14.30
CA GLN A 72 -6.65 12.24 13.85
C GLN A 72 -5.69 12.13 12.66
N THR A 73 -5.88 12.93 11.62
CA THR A 73 -5.02 12.87 10.44
C THR A 73 -3.58 13.26 10.76
N LEU A 74 -3.39 14.27 11.61
CA LEU A 74 -2.06 14.74 12.01
C LEU A 74 -1.34 13.71 12.88
N SER A 75 -2.04 13.12 13.86
CA SER A 75 -1.46 12.09 14.73
C SER A 75 -1.09 10.85 13.92
N PHE A 76 -1.92 10.44 12.95
CA PHE A 76 -1.64 9.27 12.12
C PHE A 76 -0.42 9.48 11.24
N ILE A 77 -0.30 10.62 10.57
CA ILE A 77 0.88 10.95 9.76
C ILE A 77 2.16 10.94 10.62
N LEU A 78 2.10 11.49 11.83
CA LEU A 78 3.25 11.53 12.74
C LEU A 78 3.68 10.13 13.18
N ILE A 79 2.72 9.26 13.52
CA ILE A 79 2.98 7.85 13.88
C ILE A 79 3.62 7.11 12.69
N ILE A 80 3.04 7.24 11.50
CA ILE A 80 3.56 6.60 10.29
C ILE A 80 4.98 7.10 9.98
N ALA A 81 5.23 8.41 10.08
CA ALA A 81 6.54 9.00 9.85
C ALA A 81 7.61 8.44 10.82
N ALA A 82 7.29 8.34 12.11
CA ALA A 82 8.19 7.77 13.10
C ALA A 82 8.49 6.28 12.83
N LEU A 83 7.48 5.52 12.43
CA LEU A 83 7.63 4.10 12.11
C LEU A 83 8.47 3.86 10.87
N VAL A 84 8.24 4.62 9.79
CA VAL A 84 9.04 4.50 8.57
C VAL A 84 10.49 4.89 8.84
N GLN A 85 10.73 5.93 9.63
CA GLN A 85 12.08 6.33 10.01
C GLN A 85 12.81 5.21 10.77
N MET A 86 12.11 4.52 11.69
CA MET A 86 12.65 3.36 12.39
C MET A 86 12.99 2.24 11.40
N VAL A 87 12.10 1.95 10.46
CA VAL A 87 12.28 0.93 9.41
C VAL A 87 13.47 1.25 8.51
N GLU A 88 13.68 2.51 8.16
CA GLU A 88 14.85 2.97 7.39
C GLU A 88 16.17 2.60 8.05
N ILE A 89 16.28 2.87 9.36
CA ILE A 89 17.48 2.57 10.15
C ILE A 89 17.70 1.05 10.22
N ILE A 90 16.63 0.27 10.38
CA ILE A 90 16.70 -1.20 10.42
C ILE A 90 17.16 -1.75 9.07
N LEU A 91 16.57 -1.31 7.95
CA LEU A 91 16.94 -1.79 6.60
C LEU A 91 18.39 -1.49 6.28
N LYS A 92 18.90 -0.31 6.67
CA LYS A 92 20.29 0.07 6.47
C LYS A 92 21.27 -0.88 7.17
N LYS A 93 20.86 -1.48 8.29
CA LYS A 93 21.70 -2.40 9.08
C LYS A 93 21.53 -3.87 8.69
N VAL A 94 20.30 -4.31 8.38
CA VAL A 94 19.99 -5.72 8.13
C VAL A 94 20.23 -6.11 6.68
N SER A 95 19.90 -5.23 5.72
CA SER A 95 19.94 -5.56 4.29
C SER A 95 20.41 -4.36 3.45
N PRO A 96 21.72 -4.10 3.36
CA PRO A 96 22.26 -2.97 2.59
C PRO A 96 21.93 -3.04 1.09
N SER A 97 21.79 -4.24 0.52
CA SER A 97 21.36 -4.43 -0.87
C SER A 97 19.92 -3.93 -1.12
N LEU A 98 19.01 -4.20 -0.19
CA LEU A 98 17.62 -3.74 -0.27
C LEU A 98 17.53 -2.22 -0.04
N TYR A 99 18.32 -1.69 0.90
CA TYR A 99 18.43 -0.26 1.15
C TYR A 99 19.00 0.50 -0.06
N GLN A 100 19.97 -0.03 -0.79
CA GLN A 100 20.48 0.60 -2.02
C GLN A 100 19.42 0.65 -3.13
N ALA A 101 18.56 -0.37 -3.22
CA ALA A 101 17.50 -0.42 -4.22
C ALA A 101 16.27 0.43 -3.85
N LEU A 102 15.90 0.47 -2.56
CA LEU A 102 14.67 1.10 -2.08
C LEU A 102 14.89 2.42 -1.33
N GLY A 103 16.11 2.80 -0.95
CA GLY A 103 16.39 3.91 -0.03
C GLY A 103 15.73 5.23 -0.41
N ILE A 104 15.67 5.55 -1.71
CA ILE A 104 15.02 6.75 -2.23
C ILE A 104 13.48 6.67 -2.10
N PHE A 105 12.92 5.46 -2.08
CA PHE A 105 11.48 5.19 -2.00
C PHE A 105 10.96 5.00 -0.58
N LEU A 106 11.81 4.86 0.44
CA LEU A 106 11.38 4.75 1.84
C LEU A 106 10.58 5.98 2.30
N PRO A 107 11.02 7.23 2.03
CA PRO A 107 10.21 8.43 2.30
C PRO A 107 8.88 8.49 1.52
N LEU A 108 8.74 7.73 0.42
CA LEU A 108 7.45 7.63 -0.28
C LEU A 108 6.45 6.74 0.46
N ILE A 109 6.88 5.96 1.46
CA ILE A 109 5.97 5.18 2.31
C ILE A 109 5.25 6.09 3.30
N THR A 110 5.92 7.10 3.87
CA THR A 110 5.30 8.03 4.84
C THR A 110 4.18 8.86 4.22
N THR A 111 4.36 9.24 2.96
CA THR A 111 3.42 10.04 2.19
C THR A 111 2.49 9.17 1.34
N ASN A 112 2.45 7.86 1.61
CA ASN A 112 1.62 6.94 0.85
C ASN A 112 0.15 7.05 1.28
N CYS A 113 -0.70 7.42 0.32
CA CYS A 113 -2.13 7.55 0.56
C CYS A 113 -2.83 6.21 0.89
N ALA A 114 -2.32 5.06 0.43
CA ALA A 114 -2.83 3.75 0.83
C ALA A 114 -2.58 3.46 2.32
N VAL A 115 -1.38 3.79 2.83
CA VAL A 115 -1.03 3.55 4.25
C VAL A 115 -1.91 4.39 5.17
N LEU A 116 -2.04 5.69 4.89
CA LEU A 116 -2.90 6.58 5.65
C LEU A 116 -4.39 6.20 5.48
N GLY A 117 -4.83 5.92 4.26
CA GLY A 117 -6.21 5.59 3.95
C GLY A 117 -6.70 4.34 4.67
N VAL A 118 -5.87 3.29 4.75
CA VAL A 118 -6.22 2.07 5.48
C VAL A 118 -6.37 2.34 6.97
N ALA A 119 -5.44 3.08 7.57
CA ALA A 119 -5.52 3.43 9.00
C ALA A 119 -6.81 4.20 9.32
N VAL A 120 -7.20 5.15 8.45
CA VAL A 120 -8.46 5.90 8.61
C VAL A 120 -9.68 5.01 8.40
N LEU A 121 -9.67 4.13 7.39
CA LEU A 121 -10.78 3.21 7.10
C LEU A 121 -11.03 2.22 8.24
N VAL A 122 -9.97 1.73 8.90
CA VAL A 122 -10.09 0.84 10.06
C VAL A 122 -10.86 1.52 11.19
N VAL A 123 -10.60 2.81 11.42
CA VAL A 123 -11.30 3.61 12.43
C VAL A 123 -12.74 3.93 11.99
N GLN A 124 -12.94 4.37 10.75
CA GLN A 124 -14.28 4.72 10.24
C GLN A 124 -15.24 3.52 10.21
N LYS A 125 -14.72 2.32 9.97
CA LYS A 125 -15.52 1.09 9.99
C LYS A 125 -15.68 0.50 11.39
N HIS A 126 -15.16 1.16 12.43
CA HIS A 126 -15.20 0.73 13.83
C HIS A 126 -14.69 -0.71 14.03
N TYR A 127 -13.66 -1.10 13.29
CA TYR A 127 -13.07 -2.44 13.45
C TYR A 127 -12.35 -2.57 14.79
N GLY A 128 -12.47 -3.74 15.41
CA GLY A 128 -11.63 -4.11 16.55
C GLY A 128 -10.16 -4.23 16.15
N LEU A 129 -9.23 -4.28 17.11
CA LEU A 129 -7.79 -4.37 16.82
C LEU A 129 -7.45 -5.59 15.94
N LEU A 130 -8.06 -6.75 16.22
CA LEU A 130 -7.82 -7.98 15.47
C LEU A 130 -8.37 -7.87 14.03
N GLU A 131 -9.58 -7.35 13.87
CA GLU A 131 -10.22 -7.11 12.58
C GLU A 131 -9.46 -6.09 11.74
N GLY A 132 -9.00 -5.00 12.36
CA GLY A 132 -8.20 -3.97 11.72
C GLY A 132 -6.88 -4.52 11.18
N VAL A 133 -6.18 -5.36 11.96
CA VAL A 133 -4.95 -6.01 11.49
C VAL A 133 -5.22 -6.95 10.31
N VAL A 134 -6.25 -7.79 10.39
CA VAL A 134 -6.60 -8.70 9.29
C VAL A 134 -6.98 -7.91 8.03
N TYR A 135 -7.77 -6.84 8.18
CA TYR A 135 -8.14 -5.94 7.10
C TYR A 135 -6.91 -5.28 6.45
N THR A 136 -5.98 -4.77 7.26
CA THR A 136 -4.75 -4.14 6.77
C THR A 136 -3.84 -5.12 6.06
N ILE A 137 -3.69 -6.35 6.57
CA ILE A 137 -2.89 -7.38 5.91
C ILE A 137 -3.52 -7.74 4.56
N ALA A 138 -4.84 -7.94 4.50
CA ALA A 138 -5.54 -8.22 3.25
C ALA A 138 -5.33 -7.10 2.21
N ASN A 139 -5.47 -5.83 2.62
CA ASN A 139 -5.24 -4.69 1.73
C ASN A 139 -3.78 -4.54 1.29
N SER A 140 -2.83 -4.82 2.18
CA SER A 140 -1.39 -4.79 1.86
C SER A 140 -1.02 -5.88 0.85
N LEU A 141 -1.60 -7.07 1.00
CA LEU A 141 -1.43 -8.16 0.05
C LEU A 141 -2.05 -7.81 -1.30
N GLY A 142 -3.24 -7.19 -1.32
CA GLY A 142 -3.87 -6.67 -2.54
C GLY A 142 -3.00 -5.63 -3.26
N PHE A 143 -2.38 -4.70 -2.52
CA PHE A 143 -1.39 -3.77 -3.04
C PHE A 143 -0.18 -4.49 -3.64
N GLY A 144 0.35 -5.48 -2.92
CA GLY A 144 1.52 -6.26 -3.36
C GLY A 144 1.25 -7.04 -4.65
N VAL A 145 0.11 -7.72 -4.74
CA VAL A 145 -0.31 -8.46 -5.93
C VAL A 145 -0.44 -7.51 -7.13
N ALA A 146 -1.12 -6.38 -6.96
CA ALA A 146 -1.26 -5.38 -8.01
C ALA A 146 0.10 -4.86 -8.50
N LEU A 147 1.00 -4.55 -7.55
CA LEU A 147 2.34 -4.04 -7.85
C LEU A 147 3.19 -5.06 -8.61
N VAL A 148 3.15 -6.34 -8.21
CA VAL A 148 3.92 -7.41 -8.86
C VAL A 148 3.39 -7.69 -10.26
N ILE A 149 2.06 -7.75 -10.46
CA ILE A 149 1.46 -7.91 -11.79
C ILE A 149 1.88 -6.75 -12.70
N PHE A 150 1.78 -5.52 -12.20
CA PHE A 150 2.16 -4.34 -12.97
C PHE A 150 3.65 -4.31 -13.31
N ALA A 151 4.52 -4.72 -12.38
CA ALA A 151 5.95 -4.84 -12.63
C ALA A 151 6.27 -5.89 -13.70
N GLY A 152 5.60 -7.04 -13.65
CA GLY A 152 5.73 -8.09 -14.67
C GLY A 152 5.27 -7.61 -16.05
N LEU A 153 4.16 -6.88 -16.12
CA LEU A 153 3.70 -6.26 -17.37
C LEU A 153 4.71 -5.23 -17.90
N ARG A 154 5.31 -4.42 -17.03
CA ARG A 154 6.32 -3.43 -17.44
C ARG A 154 7.61 -4.08 -17.93
N GLU A 155 8.11 -5.12 -17.27
CA GLU A 155 9.27 -5.88 -17.75
C GLU A 155 8.98 -6.52 -19.11
N ALA A 156 7.79 -7.10 -19.30
CA ALA A 156 7.38 -7.68 -20.59
C ALA A 156 7.29 -6.62 -21.69
N LEU A 157 6.79 -5.43 -21.40
CA LEU A 157 6.70 -4.32 -22.37
C LEU A 157 8.07 -3.76 -22.74
N ASP A 158 9.02 -3.72 -21.82
CA ASP A 158 10.38 -3.29 -22.09
C ASP A 158 11.13 -4.26 -23.03
N LEU A 159 10.76 -5.55 -23.03
CA LEU A 159 11.27 -6.54 -23.98
C LEU A 159 10.62 -6.45 -25.37
N ASN A 160 9.47 -5.77 -25.49
CA ASN A 160 8.73 -5.62 -26.73
C ASN A 160 9.03 -4.28 -27.43
N SER A 161 8.82 -4.24 -28.76
CA SER A 161 9.08 -3.05 -29.57
C SER A 161 7.97 -2.00 -29.43
N VAL A 162 7.98 -1.26 -28.31
CA VAL A 162 7.09 -0.12 -28.08
C VAL A 162 7.54 1.10 -28.91
N PRO A 163 6.62 1.85 -29.56
CA PRO A 163 6.95 3.08 -30.27
C PRO A 163 7.74 4.05 -29.40
N LYS A 164 8.78 4.71 -29.96
CA LYS A 164 9.69 5.58 -29.20
C LYS A 164 8.97 6.66 -28.38
N ALA A 165 7.87 7.21 -28.90
CA ALA A 165 7.07 8.23 -28.23
C ALA A 165 6.28 7.71 -27.01
N MET A 166 6.00 6.40 -26.93
CA MET A 166 5.20 5.81 -25.85
C MET A 166 6.04 5.19 -24.73
N LYS A 167 7.37 5.14 -24.88
CA LYS A 167 8.25 4.52 -23.89
C LYS A 167 8.20 5.24 -22.54
N GLY A 168 8.27 4.47 -21.47
CA GLY A 168 8.32 4.99 -20.10
C GLY A 168 6.94 5.27 -19.51
N ALA A 169 6.71 6.51 -19.05
CA ALA A 169 5.49 6.88 -18.33
C ALA A 169 4.19 6.75 -19.14
N PRO A 170 4.12 7.11 -20.43
CA PRO A 170 2.87 7.03 -21.20
C PRO A 170 2.31 5.61 -21.29
N ILE A 171 3.14 4.63 -21.65
CA ILE A 171 2.69 3.23 -21.71
C ILE A 171 2.42 2.63 -20.32
N ALA A 172 3.17 3.06 -19.30
CA ALA A 172 2.91 2.65 -17.92
C ALA A 172 1.53 3.12 -17.43
N LEU A 173 1.13 4.36 -17.76
CA LEU A 173 -0.21 4.87 -17.42
C LEU A 173 -1.31 4.16 -18.21
N LEU A 174 -1.10 3.91 -19.50
CA LEU A 174 -2.07 3.18 -20.33
C LEU A 174 -2.30 1.76 -19.80
N THR A 175 -1.21 1.06 -19.48
CA THR A 175 -1.26 -0.31 -18.95
C THR A 175 -1.83 -0.37 -17.54
N ALA A 176 -1.54 0.62 -16.69
CA ALA A 176 -2.20 0.79 -15.40
C ALA A 176 -3.71 1.00 -15.55
N GLY A 177 -4.14 1.80 -16.54
CA GLY A 177 -5.55 2.01 -16.85
C GLY A 177 -6.26 0.74 -17.33
N ILE A 178 -5.64 -0.03 -18.23
CA ILE A 178 -6.17 -1.32 -18.70
C ILE A 178 -6.25 -2.32 -17.54
N LEU A 179 -5.22 -2.35 -16.69
CA LEU A 179 -5.21 -3.19 -15.49
C LEU A 179 -6.33 -2.80 -14.52
N ALA A 180 -6.57 -1.51 -14.31
CA ALA A 180 -7.66 -1.02 -13.48
C ALA A 180 -9.03 -1.45 -14.03
N LEU A 181 -9.25 -1.37 -15.34
CA LEU A 181 -10.49 -1.86 -15.98
C LEU A 181 -10.68 -3.38 -15.79
N ALA A 182 -9.60 -4.16 -15.90
CA ALA A 182 -9.66 -5.60 -15.65
C ALA A 182 -10.04 -5.93 -14.20
N PHE A 183 -9.52 -5.14 -13.23
CA PHE A 183 -9.84 -5.33 -11.82
C PHE A 183 -11.21 -4.80 -11.40
N MET A 184 -11.76 -3.78 -12.09
CA MET A 184 -13.15 -3.35 -11.89
C MET A 184 -14.15 -4.48 -12.15
N GLY A 185 -13.82 -5.46 -13.01
CA GLY A 185 -14.65 -6.66 -13.22
C GLY A 185 -14.86 -7.52 -11.97
N PHE A 186 -13.98 -7.43 -10.96
CA PHE A 186 -14.11 -8.16 -9.69
C PHE A 186 -15.01 -7.44 -8.67
N GLN A 187 -15.41 -6.18 -8.91
CA GLN A 187 -16.27 -5.44 -7.98
C GLN A 187 -17.67 -6.05 -7.83
N GLY A 188 -18.13 -6.85 -8.79
CA GLY A 188 -19.42 -7.54 -8.74
C GLY A 188 -19.45 -8.87 -7.98
N ILE A 189 -18.33 -9.28 -7.35
CA ILE A 189 -18.20 -10.57 -6.66
C ILE A 189 -18.48 -10.48 -5.14
N ALA A 190 -18.62 -9.28 -4.57
CA ALA A 190 -19.00 -9.07 -3.17
C ALA A 190 -20.51 -8.90 -2.96
#